data_AF-V7FBV0-F1
#
_entry.id   AF-V7FBV0-F1
#
_cell.length_a   1.000
_cell.length_b   1.000
_cell.length_c   1.000
_cell.angle_alpha   90.00
_cell.angle_beta   90.00
_cell.angle_gamma   90.00
#
_symmetry.space_group_name_H-M   'P 1'
#
loop_
_entity.id
_entity.type
_entity.pdbx_description
1 polymer ?
#
loop_
_entity_poly.entity_id
_entity_poly.type
_entity_poly.pdbx_seq_one_letter_code
_entity_poly.pdbx_strand_id
1 'polypeptide(L)'
;MVFALALAATPVSAQQKLSLEVTVPAATLPSSLFSPNGGAADFLGVGLGQTLDDIRKILTGQNFTNEDSSGRFLLDEEYFTVEIIATGPNRYFTHVIWSGPEDAEATQSVRVEFSSPLTGQRSTDVRRLVTYNGGKGPLLATLRAAILQKFGPPSVDGNSSMRWFWSKGQQVKKSAAHDKQMAIGMDVRSDYVTAITYELVDDAAAAADRDQVTQFQKSVEGAAKKIRDGNAAAPKL
;
A
#
# COMPACT_ATOMS: atom_id res chain seq x y z
N MET A 1 -36.48 40.31 -59.22
CA MET A 1 -35.07 40.02 -58.91
C MET A 1 -34.93 40.11 -57.40
N VAL A 2 -34.77 38.98 -56.74
CA VAL A 2 -34.70 38.86 -55.27
C VAL A 2 -33.22 38.79 -54.89
N PHE A 3 -32.74 39.69 -54.02
CA PHE A 3 -31.45 39.54 -53.35
C PHE A 3 -31.72 39.20 -51.89
N ALA A 4 -31.46 37.94 -51.54
CA ALA A 4 -31.48 37.44 -50.17
C ALA A 4 -30.14 37.77 -49.50
N LEU A 5 -30.19 38.42 -48.35
CA LEU A 5 -29.03 38.62 -47.47
C LEU A 5 -28.86 37.34 -46.63
N ALA A 6 -27.82 36.56 -46.91
CA ALA A 6 -27.51 35.35 -46.16
C ALA A 6 -26.89 35.73 -44.80
N LEU A 7 -27.56 35.33 -43.72
CA LEU A 7 -26.99 35.25 -42.37
C LEU A 7 -25.85 34.21 -42.38
N ALA A 8 -24.62 34.66 -42.21
CA ALA A 8 -23.51 33.77 -41.90
C ALA A 8 -23.64 33.31 -40.44
N ALA A 9 -24.21 32.13 -40.22
CA ALA A 9 -24.05 31.41 -38.98
C ALA A 9 -22.65 30.79 -38.98
N THR A 10 -21.74 31.31 -38.16
CA THR A 10 -20.48 30.64 -37.86
C THR A 10 -20.75 29.34 -37.12
N PRO A 11 -20.24 28.18 -37.57
CA PRO A 11 -20.32 26.97 -36.76
C PRO A 11 -19.42 27.16 -35.54
N VAL A 12 -20.02 27.18 -34.35
CA VAL A 12 -19.32 26.88 -33.10
C VAL A 12 -18.95 25.41 -33.18
N SER A 13 -17.71 25.12 -33.58
CA SER A 13 -17.11 23.81 -33.42
C SER A 13 -16.93 23.57 -31.93
N ALA A 14 -17.98 23.07 -31.27
CA ALA A 14 -17.85 22.42 -29.98
C ALA A 14 -16.98 21.18 -30.21
N GLN A 15 -15.67 21.33 -30.06
CA GLN A 15 -14.74 20.22 -30.04
C GLN A 15 -15.14 19.37 -28.84
N GLN A 16 -15.88 18.27 -29.07
CA GLN A 16 -16.23 17.32 -28.04
C GLN A 16 -14.93 16.87 -27.38
N LYS A 17 -14.73 17.26 -26.12
CA LYS A 17 -13.61 16.79 -25.31
C LYS A 17 -13.79 15.29 -25.20
N LEU A 18 -12.85 14.51 -25.73
CA LEU A 18 -12.90 13.06 -25.71
C LEU A 18 -12.74 12.61 -24.25
N SER A 19 -13.78 12.02 -23.67
CA SER A 19 -13.75 11.52 -22.30
C SER A 19 -13.99 10.01 -22.27
N LEU A 20 -13.22 9.28 -21.45
CA LEU A 20 -13.41 7.86 -21.17
C LEU A 20 -13.78 7.69 -19.70
N GLU A 21 -15.01 7.24 -19.45
CA GLU A 21 -15.43 6.79 -18.12
C GLU A 21 -14.96 5.36 -17.87
N VAL A 22 -14.32 5.13 -16.73
CA VAL A 22 -13.81 3.80 -16.35
C VAL A 22 -14.27 3.44 -14.95
N THR A 23 -14.86 2.26 -14.79
CA THR A 23 -15.18 1.70 -13.47
C THR A 23 -14.03 0.85 -12.96
N VAL A 24 -13.50 1.17 -11.79
CA VAL A 24 -12.46 0.37 -11.15
C VAL A 24 -13.08 -0.89 -10.53
N PRO A 25 -12.62 -2.11 -10.87
CA PRO A 25 -13.22 -3.33 -10.36
C PRO A 25 -13.00 -3.48 -8.85
N ALA A 26 -14.01 -4.01 -8.16
CA ALA A 26 -13.89 -4.43 -6.76
C ALA A 26 -13.34 -5.85 -6.69
N ALA A 27 -12.34 -6.10 -5.82
CA ALA A 27 -11.91 -7.45 -5.50
C ALA A 27 -12.27 -7.79 -4.06
N THR A 28 -12.79 -9.01 -3.86
CA THR A 28 -13.26 -9.56 -2.59
C THR A 28 -12.44 -10.80 -2.21
N LEU A 29 -11.11 -10.70 -2.23
CA LEU A 29 -10.25 -11.81 -1.81
C LEU A 29 -9.75 -11.55 -0.39
N PRO A 30 -10.30 -12.22 0.63
CA PRO A 30 -9.80 -12.11 1.99
C PRO A 30 -8.39 -12.71 2.06
N SER A 31 -7.40 -11.93 2.48
CA SER A 31 -6.10 -12.49 2.92
C SER A 31 -6.35 -13.45 4.08
N SER A 32 -5.86 -14.68 3.95
CA SER A 32 -5.84 -15.66 5.04
C SER A 32 -4.73 -15.24 5.99
N LEU A 33 -5.11 -14.83 7.20
CA LEU A 33 -4.26 -14.20 8.20
C LEU A 33 -2.90 -14.89 8.39
N PHE A 34 -1.88 -14.06 8.61
CA PHE A 34 -0.61 -14.47 9.18
C PHE A 34 -0.81 -14.78 10.67
N SER A 35 -0.43 -15.96 11.14
CA SER A 35 -0.50 -16.32 12.56
C SER A 35 0.67 -17.22 12.93
N PRO A 36 1.83 -16.66 13.32
CA PRO A 36 2.83 -17.44 14.03
C PRO A 36 2.18 -17.93 15.32
N ASN A 37 2.03 -19.25 15.48
CA ASN A 37 1.49 -19.88 16.68
C ASN A 37 0.06 -19.42 17.09
N GLY A 38 -0.77 -18.98 16.15
CA GLY A 38 -2.19 -18.67 16.41
C GLY A 38 -2.50 -17.28 17.00
N GLY A 39 -1.51 -16.39 17.13
CA GLY A 39 -1.73 -14.99 17.50
C GLY A 39 -1.95 -14.11 16.25
N ALA A 40 -3.06 -13.37 16.20
CA ALA A 40 -3.48 -12.61 15.01
C ALA A 40 -2.85 -11.20 14.88
N ALA A 41 -2.04 -10.75 15.85
CA ALA A 41 -1.51 -9.39 15.83
C ALA A 41 -0.19 -9.25 16.58
N ASP A 42 0.74 -8.50 16.01
CA ASP A 42 2.12 -8.44 16.49
C ASP A 42 2.66 -7.01 16.71
N PHE A 43 2.12 -6.00 16.02
CA PHE A 43 2.58 -4.61 16.13
C PHE A 43 1.58 -3.71 16.83
N LEU A 44 1.28 -3.97 18.11
CA LEU A 44 0.30 -3.21 18.90
C LEU A 44 -1.17 -3.57 18.62
N GLY A 45 -1.44 -4.83 18.27
CA GLY A 45 -2.78 -5.25 17.83
C GLY A 45 -3.00 -5.05 16.32
N VAL A 46 -2.04 -4.42 15.62
CA VAL A 46 -2.05 -4.26 14.17
C VAL A 46 -1.38 -5.45 13.48
N GLY A 47 -1.98 -5.90 12.36
CA GLY A 47 -1.47 -6.99 11.53
C GLY A 47 -2.01 -6.94 10.10
N LEU A 48 -1.57 -7.91 9.29
CA LEU A 48 -2.11 -8.13 7.94
C LEU A 48 -3.61 -8.45 8.00
N GLY A 49 -4.34 -8.17 6.93
CA GLY A 49 -5.75 -8.59 6.86
C GLY A 49 -6.74 -7.63 7.51
N GLN A 50 -6.28 -6.56 8.18
CA GLN A 50 -7.12 -5.58 8.87
C GLN A 50 -7.48 -4.41 7.94
N THR A 51 -8.69 -3.86 8.10
CA THR A 51 -9.12 -2.67 7.35
C THR A 51 -8.51 -1.39 7.93
N LEU A 52 -8.57 -0.28 7.18
CA LEU A 52 -8.20 1.04 7.69
C LEU A 52 -8.93 1.39 8.98
N ASP A 53 -10.21 1.05 9.05
CA ASP A 53 -11.05 1.38 10.20
C ASP A 53 -10.70 0.52 11.43
N ASP A 54 -10.36 -0.75 11.23
CA ASP A 54 -9.85 -1.61 12.31
C ASP A 54 -8.56 -1.02 12.89
N ILE A 55 -7.62 -0.66 12.01
CA ILE A 55 -6.32 -0.14 12.43
C ILE A 55 -6.47 1.23 13.09
N ARG A 56 -7.31 2.12 12.53
CA ARG A 56 -7.64 3.41 13.13
C ARG A 56 -8.18 3.22 14.55
N LYS A 57 -9.15 2.32 14.73
CA LYS A 57 -9.73 2.04 16.05
C LYS A 57 -8.69 1.57 17.06
N ILE A 58 -7.78 0.69 16.64
CA ILE A 58 -6.70 0.13 17.48
C ILE A 58 -5.68 1.21 17.86
N LEU A 59 -5.23 2.02 16.89
CA LEU A 59 -4.14 2.98 17.08
C LEU A 59 -4.61 4.25 17.81
N THR A 60 -5.80 4.75 17.50
CA THR A 60 -6.38 5.87 18.26
C THR A 60 -6.62 5.49 19.72
N GLY A 61 -7.04 4.24 19.99
CA GLY A 61 -7.16 3.72 21.35
C GLY A 61 -5.83 3.64 22.13
N GLN A 62 -4.70 3.76 21.43
CA GLN A 62 -3.33 3.75 21.98
C GLN A 62 -2.65 5.12 21.88
N ASN A 63 -3.41 6.20 21.69
CA ASN A 63 -2.92 7.58 21.61
C ASN A 63 -2.00 7.86 20.41
N PHE A 64 -2.08 7.08 19.33
CA PHE A 64 -1.40 7.41 18.08
C PHE A 64 -2.18 8.47 17.30
N THR A 65 -1.46 9.41 16.72
CA THR A 65 -1.99 10.45 15.83
C THR A 65 -1.81 10.04 14.37
N ASN A 66 -2.85 10.22 13.58
CA ASN A 66 -2.82 9.96 12.15
C ASN A 66 -2.01 11.06 11.43
N GLU A 67 -0.99 10.67 10.68
CA GLU A 67 -0.29 11.54 9.74
C GLU A 67 -0.97 11.46 8.37
N ASP A 68 -0.81 12.48 7.54
CA ASP A 68 -1.50 12.59 6.25
C ASP A 68 -1.44 11.29 5.44
N SER A 69 -2.61 10.81 5.00
CA SER A 69 -2.69 9.64 4.14
C SER A 69 -2.21 10.01 2.74
N SER A 70 -1.11 9.41 2.30
CA SER A 70 -0.71 9.50 0.90
C SER A 70 -1.51 8.49 0.08
N GLY A 71 -2.50 8.96 -0.67
CA GLY A 71 -3.14 8.17 -1.72
C GLY A 71 -2.28 8.17 -2.97
N ARG A 72 -2.01 7.01 -3.56
CA ARG A 72 -1.46 6.91 -4.92
C ARG A 72 -2.60 6.72 -5.90
N PHE A 73 -2.81 7.70 -6.76
CA PHE A 73 -3.79 7.63 -7.83
C PHE A 73 -3.29 6.69 -8.93
N LEU A 74 -4.17 5.81 -9.40
CA LEU A 74 -3.88 4.87 -10.49
C LEU A 74 -3.57 5.55 -11.82
N LEU A 75 -4.19 6.70 -12.04
CA LEU A 75 -4.24 7.42 -13.30
C LEU A 75 -4.37 8.90 -12.95
N ASP A 76 -3.25 9.60 -12.97
CA ASP A 76 -3.21 11.06 -12.94
C ASP A 76 -2.54 11.57 -14.21
N GLU A 77 -2.98 11.11 -15.39
CA GLU A 77 -2.47 11.61 -16.67
C GLU A 77 -3.54 11.57 -17.78
N GLU A 78 -3.57 12.62 -18.60
CA GLU A 78 -4.21 12.61 -19.91
C GLU A 78 -3.48 11.63 -20.84
N TYR A 79 -4.14 10.54 -21.21
CA TYR A 79 -3.59 9.65 -22.23
C TYR A 79 -4.01 10.13 -23.61
N PHE A 80 -3.05 10.67 -24.35
CA PHE A 80 -3.23 11.06 -25.75
C PHE A 80 -4.44 12.00 -25.97
N THR A 81 -4.59 13.05 -25.17
CA THR A 81 -5.69 14.05 -25.24
C THR A 81 -7.10 13.53 -24.90
N VAL A 82 -7.22 12.31 -24.37
CA VAL A 82 -8.47 11.77 -23.81
C VAL A 82 -8.49 11.99 -22.30
N GLU A 83 -9.53 12.66 -21.81
CA GLU A 83 -9.79 12.82 -20.37
C GLU A 83 -10.28 11.50 -19.78
N ILE A 84 -9.62 11.00 -18.76
CA ILE A 84 -10.02 9.76 -18.08
C ILE A 84 -10.82 10.12 -16.82
N ILE A 85 -12.08 9.73 -16.77
CA ILE A 85 -12.95 9.88 -15.60
C ILE A 85 -13.08 8.52 -14.93
N ALA A 86 -12.23 8.25 -13.95
CA ALA A 86 -12.33 7.01 -13.16
C ALA A 86 -13.44 7.12 -12.13
N THR A 87 -14.28 6.08 -11.95
CA THR A 87 -15.29 5.97 -10.89
C THR A 87 -15.24 4.61 -10.18
N GLY A 88 -15.65 4.58 -8.90
CA GLY A 88 -15.65 3.36 -8.09
C GLY A 88 -15.20 3.57 -6.64
N PRO A 89 -15.46 2.59 -5.75
CA PRO A 89 -15.08 2.65 -4.33
C PRO A 89 -13.56 2.60 -4.08
N ASN A 90 -12.77 2.28 -5.10
CA ASN A 90 -11.44 1.71 -4.99
C ASN A 90 -10.42 2.43 -5.89
N ARG A 91 -10.24 3.76 -5.72
CA ARG A 91 -9.49 4.58 -6.69
C ARG A 91 -7.98 4.69 -6.41
N TYR A 92 -7.46 4.11 -5.34
CA TYR A 92 -6.08 4.36 -4.91
C TYR A 92 -5.51 3.24 -4.07
N PHE A 93 -4.20 3.03 -4.21
CA PHE A 93 -3.42 2.38 -3.17
C PHE A 93 -3.24 3.38 -2.04
N THR A 94 -3.57 2.99 -0.81
CA THR A 94 -3.46 3.87 0.34
C THR A 94 -2.29 3.45 1.19
N HIS A 95 -1.47 4.43 1.52
CA HIS A 95 -0.49 4.33 2.57
C HIS A 95 -0.86 5.34 3.64
N VAL A 96 -0.94 4.87 4.89
CA VAL A 96 -1.28 5.73 6.01
C VAL A 96 -0.22 5.52 7.09
N ILE A 97 0.20 6.63 7.69
CA ILE A 97 1.26 6.67 8.69
C ILE A 97 0.64 7.16 9.99
N TRP A 98 0.99 6.51 11.09
CA TRP A 98 0.65 6.98 12.44
C TRP A 98 1.90 7.19 13.24
N SER A 99 1.93 8.29 13.98
CA SER A 99 2.97 8.54 14.98
C SER A 99 2.41 8.39 16.38
N GLY A 100 3.15 7.65 17.20
CA GLY A 100 2.88 7.44 18.61
C GLY A 100 3.54 8.52 19.47
N PRO A 101 3.09 8.69 20.71
CA PRO A 101 3.66 9.67 21.61
C PRO A 101 5.11 9.32 21.96
N GLU A 102 5.92 10.36 22.10
CA GLU A 102 7.21 10.25 22.80
C GLU A 102 6.91 10.14 24.30
N ASP A 103 7.27 9.00 24.89
CA ASP A 103 7.05 8.76 26.31
C ASP A 103 8.23 9.36 27.11
N ALA A 104 7.91 10.10 28.17
CA ALA A 104 8.90 10.71 29.04
C ALA A 104 9.65 9.65 29.89
N GLU A 105 9.00 8.52 30.16
CA GLU A 105 9.54 7.38 30.92
C GLU A 105 10.22 6.36 29.98
N ALA A 106 9.68 6.18 28.78
CA ALA A 106 10.25 5.33 27.74
C ALA A 106 10.75 6.20 26.58
N THR A 107 12.05 6.40 26.49
CA THR A 107 12.74 7.29 25.54
C THR A 107 12.66 6.82 24.08
N GLN A 108 11.47 6.54 23.56
CA GLN A 108 11.22 6.00 22.23
C GLN A 108 10.14 6.78 21.49
N SER A 109 10.31 6.89 20.18
CA SER A 109 9.27 7.30 19.25
C SER A 109 8.84 6.11 18.40
N VAL A 110 7.55 6.02 18.08
CA VAL A 110 6.99 4.90 17.31
C VAL A 110 6.25 5.45 16.10
N ARG A 111 6.59 4.93 14.92
CA ARG A 111 5.86 5.16 13.68
C ARG A 111 5.28 3.84 13.19
N VAL A 112 4.01 3.83 12.83
CA VAL A 112 3.34 2.69 12.22
C VAL A 112 2.94 3.06 10.81
N GLU A 113 3.36 2.24 9.86
CA GLU A 113 3.05 2.39 8.44
C GLU A 113 2.27 1.16 8.01
N PHE A 114 1.29 1.32 7.14
CA PHE A 114 0.74 0.18 6.44
C PHE A 114 0.29 0.59 5.05
N SER A 115 0.14 -0.44 4.23
CA SER A 115 -0.41 -0.32 2.89
C SER A 115 -1.65 -1.18 2.72
N SER A 116 -2.67 -0.62 2.09
CA SER A 116 -3.85 -1.37 1.65
C SER A 116 -3.95 -1.31 0.12
N PRO A 117 -4.32 -2.43 -0.53
CA PRO A 117 -4.45 -2.53 -1.96
C PRO A 117 -5.51 -1.57 -2.49
N LEU A 118 -5.51 -1.43 -3.81
CA LEU A 118 -6.40 -0.58 -4.58
C LEU A 118 -7.88 -0.73 -4.19
N THR A 119 -8.22 -1.94 -3.77
CA THR A 119 -9.58 -2.41 -3.52
C THR A 119 -10.14 -2.05 -2.16
N GLY A 120 -9.40 -1.26 -1.36
CA GLY A 120 -9.84 -0.76 -0.06
C GLY A 120 -10.02 -1.85 1.00
N GLN A 121 -9.56 -3.07 0.74
CA GLN A 121 -9.79 -4.18 1.65
C GLN A 121 -8.48 -4.86 2.00
N ARG A 122 -8.10 -4.60 3.25
CA ARG A 122 -7.11 -5.31 4.07
C ARG A 122 -5.66 -4.94 3.83
N SER A 123 -4.92 -4.67 4.91
CA SER A 123 -3.48 -4.42 4.88
C SER A 123 -2.71 -5.59 4.26
N THR A 124 -1.81 -5.28 3.33
CA THR A 124 -0.87 -6.23 2.69
C THR A 124 0.58 -6.03 3.13
N ASP A 125 0.87 -4.88 3.72
CA ASP A 125 2.16 -4.52 4.32
C ASP A 125 1.86 -3.74 5.61
N VAL A 126 2.50 -4.11 6.71
CA VAL A 126 2.49 -3.38 7.98
C VAL A 126 3.91 -3.27 8.49
N ARG A 127 4.30 -2.06 8.89
CA ARG A 127 5.61 -1.76 9.46
C ARG A 127 5.47 -0.99 10.76
N ARG A 128 6.33 -1.31 11.71
CA ARG A 128 6.50 -0.56 12.94
C ARG A 128 7.96 -0.17 13.06
N LEU A 129 8.19 1.13 13.17
CA LEU A 129 9.50 1.71 13.37
C LEU A 129 9.55 2.27 14.79
N VAL A 130 10.55 1.85 15.55
CA VAL A 130 10.82 2.34 16.90
C VAL A 130 12.19 2.99 16.87
N THR A 131 12.30 4.24 17.30
CA THR A 131 13.59 4.93 17.43
C THR A 131 13.81 5.30 18.89
N TYR A 132 15.01 5.08 19.42
CA TYR A 132 15.36 5.38 20.80
C TYR A 132 16.17 6.67 20.90
N ASN A 133 15.73 7.58 21.76
CA ASN A 133 16.43 8.84 22.02
C ASN A 133 17.80 8.60 22.66
N GLY A 134 18.75 9.49 22.36
CA GLY A 134 20.11 9.41 22.88
C GLY A 134 20.91 8.19 22.39
N GLY A 135 20.35 7.35 21.50
CA GLY A 135 21.02 6.18 20.93
C GLY A 135 21.29 5.06 21.94
N LYS A 136 20.48 4.95 23.00
CA LYS A 136 20.63 3.94 24.05
C LYS A 136 19.31 3.20 24.33
N GLY A 137 18.83 2.45 23.34
CA GLY A 137 17.77 1.47 23.56
C GLY A 137 18.27 0.23 24.33
N PRO A 138 17.57 -0.91 24.25
CA PRO A 138 18.03 -2.14 24.90
C PRO A 138 19.35 -2.65 24.31
N LEU A 139 20.06 -3.50 25.07
CA LEU A 139 21.20 -4.25 24.56
C LEU A 139 20.74 -5.19 23.43
N LEU A 140 21.54 -5.30 22.36
CA LEU A 140 21.24 -6.13 21.19
C LEU A 140 20.97 -7.59 21.61
N ALA A 141 21.81 -8.16 22.47
CA ALA A 141 21.66 -9.54 22.93
C ALA A 141 20.33 -9.76 23.68
N THR A 142 19.94 -8.82 24.55
CA THR A 142 18.69 -8.88 25.32
C THR A 142 17.47 -8.78 24.40
N LEU A 143 17.47 -7.82 23.47
CA LEU A 143 16.38 -7.66 22.52
C LEU A 143 16.22 -8.90 21.63
N ARG A 144 17.33 -9.43 21.10
CA ARG A 144 17.33 -10.64 20.27
C ARG A 144 16.76 -11.84 21.03
N ALA A 145 17.17 -12.06 22.27
CA ALA A 145 16.65 -13.14 23.09
C ALA A 145 15.12 -13.03 23.27
N ALA A 146 14.61 -11.82 23.54
CA ALA A 146 13.17 -11.58 23.66
C ALA A 146 12.42 -11.83 22.35
N ILE A 147 12.98 -11.42 21.21
CA ILE A 147 12.40 -11.67 19.88
C ILE A 147 12.33 -13.18 19.60
N LEU A 148 13.41 -13.92 19.82
CA LEU A 148 13.45 -15.36 19.63
C LEU A 148 12.50 -16.10 20.56
N GLN A 149 12.36 -15.64 21.81
CA GLN A 149 11.39 -16.19 22.76
C GLN A 149 9.95 -15.97 22.28
N LYS A 150 9.66 -14.81 21.69
CA LYS A 150 8.31 -14.45 21.23
C LYS A 150 7.91 -15.16 19.93
N PHE A 151 8.82 -15.21 18.95
CA PHE A 151 8.49 -15.67 17.58
C PHE A 151 9.08 -17.03 17.21
N GLY A 152 9.93 -17.59 18.07
CA GLY A 152 10.69 -18.77 17.75
C GLY A 152 11.82 -18.49 16.73
N PRO A 153 12.50 -19.56 16.28
CA PRO A 153 13.67 -19.44 15.40
C PRO A 153 13.32 -18.85 14.02
N PRO A 154 14.12 -17.91 13.48
CA PRO A 154 13.92 -17.35 12.16
C PRO A 154 14.35 -18.30 11.04
N SER A 155 13.80 -18.07 9.85
CA SER A 155 14.23 -18.73 8.61
C SER A 155 15.61 -18.26 8.14
N VAL A 156 15.98 -17.02 8.46
CA VAL A 156 17.31 -16.43 8.26
C VAL A 156 17.67 -15.62 9.50
N ASP A 157 18.82 -15.94 10.09
CA ASP A 157 19.36 -15.21 11.24
C ASP A 157 20.64 -14.46 10.87
N GLY A 158 20.72 -13.19 11.24
CA GLY A 158 21.88 -12.32 11.10
C GLY A 158 22.04 -11.44 12.34
N ASN A 159 23.23 -10.87 12.56
CA ASN A 159 23.57 -10.18 13.81
C ASN A 159 22.56 -9.06 14.18
N SER A 160 22.22 -8.21 13.21
CA SER A 160 21.29 -7.09 13.36
C SER A 160 19.98 -7.28 12.58
N SER A 161 19.67 -8.50 12.13
CA SER A 161 18.45 -8.78 11.37
C SER A 161 17.97 -10.21 11.52
N MET A 162 16.67 -10.41 11.69
CA MET A 162 16.04 -11.73 11.69
C MET A 162 14.87 -11.74 10.70
N ARG A 163 14.72 -12.83 9.93
CA ARG A 163 13.63 -12.98 8.95
C ARG A 163 12.98 -14.34 9.03
N TRP A 164 11.68 -14.35 8.87
CA TRP A 164 10.87 -15.55 8.79
C TRP A 164 10.11 -15.54 7.48
N PHE A 165 10.08 -16.72 6.83
CA PHE A 165 9.37 -16.94 5.59
C PHE A 165 8.32 -18.02 5.78
N TRP A 166 7.15 -17.83 5.20
CA TRP A 166 6.10 -18.83 5.18
C TRP A 166 5.67 -19.17 3.76
N SER A 167 5.21 -20.40 3.59
CA SER A 167 4.50 -20.84 2.40
C SER A 167 3.35 -21.73 2.84
N LYS A 168 2.14 -21.38 2.41
CA LYS A 168 0.91 -22.11 2.71
C LYS A 168 0.71 -22.34 4.23
N GLY A 169 1.02 -21.31 5.01
CA GLY A 169 0.89 -21.32 6.47
C GLY A 169 1.98 -22.09 7.22
N GLN A 170 2.97 -22.66 6.52
CA GLN A 170 4.09 -23.37 7.15
C GLN A 170 5.35 -22.51 7.06
N GLN A 171 6.10 -22.45 8.16
CA GLN A 171 7.39 -21.77 8.14
C GLN A 171 8.36 -22.56 7.26
N VAL A 172 9.01 -21.88 6.32
CA VAL A 172 9.99 -22.47 5.40
C VAL A 172 11.38 -21.91 5.66
N LYS A 173 12.41 -22.68 5.30
CA LYS A 173 13.79 -22.18 5.28
C LYS A 173 13.95 -21.09 4.21
N LYS A 174 15.11 -20.42 4.17
CA LYS A 174 15.46 -19.43 3.13
C LYS A 174 15.11 -19.98 1.74
N SER A 175 14.08 -19.42 1.10
CA SER A 175 13.53 -19.87 -0.19
C SER A 175 13.11 -18.66 -1.02
N ALA A 176 13.33 -18.75 -2.33
CA ALA A 176 12.81 -17.77 -3.29
C ALA A 176 11.27 -17.84 -3.42
N ALA A 177 10.66 -18.97 -3.08
CA ALA A 177 9.20 -19.14 -3.05
C ALA A 177 8.69 -19.10 -1.61
N HIS A 178 8.00 -18.02 -1.26
CA HIS A 178 7.24 -17.80 -0.03
C HIS A 178 6.00 -16.95 -0.38
N ASP A 179 4.95 -17.03 0.43
CA ASP A 179 3.74 -16.20 0.26
C ASP A 179 3.65 -15.07 1.29
N LYS A 180 4.38 -15.18 2.40
CA LYS A 180 4.42 -14.19 3.47
C LYS A 180 5.82 -14.09 4.07
N GLN A 181 6.16 -12.89 4.53
CA GLN A 181 7.44 -12.59 5.15
C GLN A 181 7.24 -11.73 6.41
N MET A 182 8.02 -12.03 7.46
CA MET A 182 8.27 -11.10 8.56
C MET A 182 9.76 -10.79 8.63
N ALA A 183 10.10 -9.52 8.80
CA ALA A 183 11.48 -9.07 8.98
C ALA A 183 11.58 -8.17 10.21
N ILE A 184 12.65 -8.36 10.98
CA ILE A 184 13.01 -7.49 12.10
C ILE A 184 14.45 -7.03 11.88
N GLY A 185 14.63 -5.74 11.61
CA GLY A 185 15.92 -5.07 11.50
C GLY A 185 16.20 -4.25 12.75
N MET A 186 17.47 -4.20 13.17
CA MET A 186 17.92 -3.45 14.34
C MET A 186 19.11 -2.58 13.94
N ASP A 187 19.00 -1.27 14.15
CA ASP A 187 20.16 -0.38 14.07
C ASP A 187 20.89 -0.38 15.40
N VAL A 188 22.21 -0.49 15.35
CA VAL A 188 23.04 -0.73 16.54
C VAL A 188 24.19 0.28 16.58
N ARG A 189 24.42 0.85 17.75
CA ARG A 189 25.61 1.65 18.08
C ARG A 189 26.29 1.03 19.29
N SER A 190 27.51 0.53 19.09
CA SER A 190 28.18 -0.38 20.05
C SER A 190 27.30 -1.61 20.31
N ASP A 191 26.85 -1.84 21.55
CA ASP A 191 25.96 -2.94 21.91
C ASP A 191 24.49 -2.52 22.06
N TYR A 192 24.21 -1.22 21.92
CA TYR A 192 22.88 -0.65 22.13
C TYR A 192 22.12 -0.52 20.83
N VAL A 193 20.84 -0.87 20.87
CA VAL A 193 19.92 -0.68 19.76
C VAL A 193 19.49 0.78 19.70
N THR A 194 19.62 1.41 18.54
CA THR A 194 19.21 2.80 18.32
C THR A 194 17.87 2.90 17.60
N ALA A 195 17.54 1.91 16.78
CA ALA A 195 16.24 1.80 16.14
C ALA A 195 15.89 0.34 15.86
N ILE A 196 14.59 0.06 15.75
CA ILE A 196 14.06 -1.25 15.36
C ILE A 196 13.01 -1.04 14.28
N THR A 197 13.12 -1.79 13.20
CA THR A 197 12.08 -1.89 12.18
C THR A 197 11.52 -3.29 12.23
N TYR A 198 10.22 -3.38 12.45
CA TYR A 198 9.47 -4.59 12.23
C TYR A 198 8.64 -4.45 10.97
N GLU A 199 8.59 -5.48 10.15
CA GLU A 199 7.90 -5.49 8.86
C GLU A 199 7.20 -6.84 8.69
N LEU A 200 5.95 -6.80 8.21
CA LEU A 200 5.14 -7.96 7.88
C LEU A 200 4.45 -7.73 6.54
N VAL A 201 4.65 -8.67 5.62
CA VAL A 201 4.21 -8.55 4.22
C VAL A 201 3.49 -9.82 3.77
N ASP A 202 2.35 -9.65 3.09
CA ASP A 202 1.67 -10.66 2.28
C ASP A 202 2.14 -10.49 0.83
N ASP A 203 3.25 -11.13 0.48
CA ASP A 203 3.92 -10.97 -0.82
C ASP A 203 3.02 -11.42 -1.98
N ALA A 204 2.22 -12.47 -1.76
CA ALA A 204 1.28 -12.97 -2.75
C ALA A 204 0.16 -11.95 -3.01
N ALA A 205 -0.44 -11.38 -1.96
CA ALA A 205 -1.46 -10.35 -2.11
C ALA A 205 -0.90 -9.06 -2.72
N ALA A 206 0.30 -8.63 -2.30
CA ALA A 206 0.97 -7.45 -2.86
C ALA A 206 1.38 -7.64 -4.33
N ALA A 207 1.76 -8.85 -4.75
CA ALA A 207 1.99 -9.17 -6.15
C ALA A 207 0.68 -9.17 -6.96
N ALA A 208 -0.37 -9.80 -6.46
CA ALA A 208 -1.66 -9.86 -7.13
C ALA A 208 -2.29 -8.47 -7.33
N ASP A 209 -2.17 -7.58 -6.34
CA ASP A 209 -2.61 -6.19 -6.45
C ASP A 209 -1.86 -5.46 -7.56
N ARG A 210 -0.52 -5.56 -7.60
CA ARG A 210 0.31 -4.97 -8.68
C ARG A 210 -0.04 -5.50 -10.07
N ASP A 211 -0.33 -6.78 -10.18
CA ASP A 211 -0.76 -7.39 -11.45
C ASP A 211 -2.12 -6.84 -11.89
N GLN A 212 -3.08 -6.71 -10.97
CA GLN A 212 -4.39 -6.12 -11.25
C GLN A 212 -4.26 -4.65 -11.67
N VAL A 213 -3.44 -3.87 -10.97
CA VAL A 213 -3.12 -2.48 -11.33
C VAL A 213 -2.58 -2.41 -12.76
N THR A 214 -1.61 -3.25 -13.08
CA THR A 214 -0.98 -3.27 -14.41
C THR A 214 -1.97 -3.66 -15.51
N GLN A 215 -2.81 -4.68 -15.26
CA GLN A 215 -3.84 -5.11 -16.21
C GLN A 215 -4.89 -4.02 -16.44
N PHE A 216 -5.32 -3.35 -15.38
CA PHE A 216 -6.26 -2.24 -15.45
C PHE A 216 -5.68 -1.07 -16.26
N GLN A 217 -4.45 -0.64 -15.96
CA GLN A 217 -3.77 0.43 -16.70
C GLN A 217 -3.70 0.12 -18.20
N LYS A 218 -3.26 -1.08 -18.57
CA LYS A 218 -3.23 -1.53 -19.98
C LYS A 218 -4.61 -1.52 -20.64
N SER A 219 -5.67 -1.86 -19.89
CA SER A 219 -7.05 -1.83 -20.40
C SER A 219 -7.49 -0.40 -20.72
N VAL A 220 -7.23 0.55 -19.82
CA VAL A 220 -7.54 1.96 -19.99
C VAL A 220 -6.74 2.56 -21.16
N GLU A 221 -5.44 2.29 -21.23
CA GLU A 221 -4.58 2.72 -22.34
C GLU A 221 -5.09 2.22 -23.70
N GLY A 222 -5.47 0.93 -23.77
CA GLY A 222 -6.03 0.34 -24.97
C GLY A 222 -7.36 0.97 -25.38
N ALA A 223 -8.23 1.27 -24.42
CA ALA A 223 -9.52 1.91 -24.67
C ALA A 223 -9.35 3.37 -25.13
N ALA A 224 -8.51 4.15 -24.45
CA ALA A 224 -8.20 5.53 -24.83
C ALA A 224 -7.61 5.60 -26.25
N LYS A 225 -6.68 4.69 -26.58
CA LYS A 225 -6.12 4.58 -27.93
C LYS A 225 -7.18 4.31 -29.00
N LYS A 226 -8.13 3.39 -28.74
CA LYS A 226 -9.24 3.09 -29.68
C LYS A 226 -10.13 4.31 -29.92
N ILE A 227 -10.48 5.06 -28.87
CA ILE A 227 -11.29 6.28 -29.00
C ILE A 227 -10.58 7.30 -29.88
N ARG A 228 -9.30 7.54 -29.65
CA ARG A 228 -8.49 8.45 -30.46
C ARG A 228 -8.41 8.01 -31.92
N ASP A 229 -8.03 6.75 -32.16
CA ASP A 229 -7.81 6.24 -33.51
C ASP A 229 -9.12 6.20 -34.33
N GLY A 230 -10.25 5.89 -33.68
CA GLY A 230 -11.59 5.96 -34.29
C GLY A 230 -11.99 7.38 -34.69
N ASN A 231 -11.64 8.39 -33.88
CA ASN A 231 -11.91 9.80 -34.20
C ASN A 231 -10.95 10.36 -35.26
N ALA A 232 -9.69 9.90 -35.30
CA ALA A 232 -8.74 10.29 -36.35
C ALA A 232 -9.11 9.72 -37.73
N ALA A 233 -9.80 8.56 -37.77
CA ALA A 233 -10.26 7.92 -39.00
C ALA A 233 -11.67 8.35 -39.46
N ALA A 234 -12.39 9.17 -38.68
CA ALA A 234 -13.69 9.68 -39.08
C ALA A 234 -13.54 10.70 -40.22
N PRO A 235 -14.35 10.61 -41.31
CA PRO A 235 -14.27 11.57 -42.40
C PRO A 235 -14.59 12.98 -41.87
N LYS A 236 -13.71 13.94 -42.16
CA LYS A 236 -13.95 15.35 -41.85
C LYS A 236 -15.14 15.81 -42.70
N LEU A 237 -16.26 16.11 -42.04
CA LEU A 237 -17.44 16.74 -42.64
C LEU A 237 -17.12 18.14 -43.16
#